data_AF-A0A2A4S9T4-F1
#
_entry.id   AF-A0A2A4S9T4-F1
#
_cell.length_a   1.000
_cell.length_b   1.000
_cell.length_c   1.000
_cell.angle_alpha   90.00
_cell.angle_beta   90.00
_cell.angle_gamma   90.00
#
_symmetry.space_group_name_H-M   'P 1'
#
loop_
_entity.id
_entity.type
_entity.pdbx_description
1 polymer ?
#
loop_
_entity_poly.entity_id
_entity_poly.type
_entity_poly.pdbx_seq_one_letter_code
_entity_poly.pdbx_strand_id
1 'polypeptide(L)'
;MDLMIIVYISAAAIVGFAAAWGLFTWLAKKVDIERQEQQEKLISSYEQQLFQKDKERGAIQSGFKLSGRMKTDDTMAKFNEAFLEAGRAVEMVSLELKNATEKVAVSFKTLPDIQASNVKMSRATDISKSKVDELSGMSDSWQQSMQTLQTIQDCITDIHEKSSQIRDVSSEANLLALNASIEAARAGDHGRGFAVVAEHMRALSLRSERGSVEIGESVSTAMNEVESIISGIKTNISQLVERVSDTTKLFSDIETEVSEIDKSIEQSIGAADSATEEFKKINSSVNSQLEGISKLLADVMGEVSGRKIGEVFAEDDISQFELIDVRRPDEYNDALGHINGAELMCLQDNIEEKLAQKDRSKKYLFICRSGGRSARAARIALALQFEHVSNLEGGMLAWCEKFGKPKHG
;
A
#
# COMPACT_ATOMS: atom_id res chain seq x y z
N MET A 1 -5.60 -10.83 -56.01
CA MET A 1 -5.74 -11.26 -54.60
C MET A 1 -7.18 -10.99 -54.22
N ASP A 2 -7.96 -12.06 -54.18
CA ASP A 2 -9.40 -12.03 -54.40
C ASP A 2 -10.19 -11.44 -53.23
N LEU A 3 -11.21 -10.64 -53.58
CA LEU A 3 -12.24 -10.11 -52.68
C LEU A 3 -12.82 -11.20 -51.75
N MET A 4 -12.87 -12.44 -52.23
CA MET A 4 -13.24 -13.65 -51.50
C MET A 4 -12.40 -13.91 -50.25
N ILE A 5 -11.09 -13.66 -50.28
CA ILE A 5 -10.18 -13.92 -49.16
C ILE A 5 -10.44 -12.90 -48.03
N ILE A 6 -10.69 -11.64 -48.37
CA ILE A 6 -11.01 -10.58 -47.40
C ILE A 6 -12.35 -10.85 -46.72
N VAL A 7 -13.36 -11.32 -47.47
CA VAL A 7 -14.66 -11.73 -46.93
C VAL A 7 -14.52 -12.93 -45.99
N TYR A 8 -13.66 -13.90 -46.33
CA TYR A 8 -13.40 -15.06 -45.46
C TYR A 8 -12.67 -14.69 -44.15
N ILE A 9 -11.65 -13.84 -44.24
CA ILE A 9 -10.87 -13.39 -43.06
C ILE A 9 -11.75 -12.55 -42.14
N SER A 10 -12.56 -11.64 -42.69
CA SER A 10 -13.49 -10.82 -41.91
C SER A 10 -14.60 -11.66 -41.26
N ALA A 11 -15.16 -12.64 -41.97
CA ALA A 11 -16.11 -13.59 -41.39
C ALA A 11 -15.50 -14.43 -40.26
N ALA A 12 -14.27 -14.94 -40.45
CA ALA A 12 -13.56 -15.70 -39.42
C ALA A 12 -13.23 -14.84 -38.18
N ALA A 13 -12.86 -13.57 -38.37
CA ALA A 13 -12.60 -12.64 -37.28
C ALA A 13 -13.87 -12.31 -36.48
N ILE A 14 -15.02 -12.13 -37.15
CA ILE A 14 -16.32 -11.89 -36.50
C ILE A 14 -16.75 -13.12 -35.69
N VAL A 15 -16.59 -14.32 -36.24
CA VAL A 15 -16.91 -15.57 -35.52
C VAL A 15 -15.98 -15.77 -34.32
N GLY A 16 -14.68 -15.49 -34.48
CA GLY A 16 -13.72 -15.55 -33.38
C GLY A 16 -14.03 -14.54 -32.26
N PHE A 17 -14.42 -13.32 -32.62
CA PHE A 17 -14.79 -12.29 -31.66
C PHE A 17 -16.10 -12.64 -30.93
N ALA A 18 -17.10 -13.16 -31.63
CA ALA A 18 -18.35 -13.61 -31.03
C ALA A 18 -18.13 -14.79 -30.07
N ALA A 19 -17.24 -15.73 -30.41
CA ALA A 19 -16.87 -16.83 -29.53
C ALA A 19 -16.12 -16.34 -28.28
N ALA A 20 -15.16 -15.43 -28.43
CA ALA A 20 -14.42 -14.83 -27.33
C ALA A 20 -15.34 -14.01 -26.40
N TRP A 21 -16.27 -13.24 -26.97
CA TRP A 21 -17.27 -12.48 -26.22
C TRP A 21 -18.24 -13.41 -25.47
N GLY A 22 -18.67 -14.51 -26.10
CA GLY A 22 -19.47 -15.55 -25.47
C GLY A 22 -18.75 -16.23 -24.31
N LEU A 23 -17.45 -16.52 -24.47
CA LEU A 23 -16.64 -17.15 -23.43
C LEU A 23 -16.39 -16.19 -22.26
N PHE A 24 -16.12 -14.91 -22.55
CA PHE A 24 -15.93 -13.86 -21.55
C PHE A 24 -17.22 -13.61 -20.74
N THR A 25 -18.37 -13.50 -21.41
CA THR A 25 -19.67 -13.33 -20.73
C THR A 25 -20.06 -14.56 -19.92
N TRP A 26 -19.73 -15.77 -20.40
CA TRP A 26 -19.92 -17.01 -19.64
C TRP A 26 -19.02 -17.08 -18.39
N LEU A 27 -17.73 -16.73 -18.51
CA LEU A 27 -16.81 -16.67 -17.38
C LEU A 27 -17.19 -15.60 -16.35
N ALA A 28 -17.57 -14.40 -16.80
CA ALA A 28 -18.04 -13.33 -15.92
C ALA A 28 -19.29 -13.75 -15.15
N LYS A 29 -20.26 -14.39 -15.83
CA LYS A 29 -21.46 -14.93 -15.21
C LYS A 29 -21.16 -16.06 -14.23
N LYS A 30 -20.16 -16.90 -14.52
CA LYS A 30 -19.72 -17.98 -13.62
C LYS A 30 -19.09 -17.43 -12.33
N VAL A 31 -18.24 -16.40 -12.44
CA VAL A 31 -17.63 -15.72 -11.28
C VAL A 31 -18.70 -15.05 -10.41
N ASP A 32 -19.69 -14.40 -11.02
CA ASP A 32 -20.82 -13.82 -10.28
C ASP A 32 -21.69 -14.89 -9.59
N ILE A 33 -21.93 -16.03 -10.24
CA ILE A 33 -22.65 -17.17 -9.63
C ILE A 33 -21.87 -17.75 -8.44
N GLU A 34 -20.56 -17.97 -8.58
CA GLU A 34 -19.71 -18.46 -7.49
C GLU A 34 -19.67 -17.47 -6.31
N ARG A 35 -19.66 -16.16 -6.60
CA ARG A 35 -19.74 -15.10 -5.57
C ARG A 35 -21.11 -15.08 -4.88
N GLN A 36 -22.19 -15.26 -5.62
CA GLN A 36 -23.55 -15.36 -5.08
C GLN A 36 -23.73 -16.63 -4.24
N GLU A 37 -23.23 -17.78 -4.67
CA GLU A 37 -23.27 -19.03 -3.89
C GLU A 37 -22.46 -18.91 -2.58
N GLN A 38 -21.31 -18.21 -2.59
CA GLN A 38 -20.56 -17.94 -1.37
C GLN A 38 -21.32 -16.98 -0.43
N GLN A 39 -21.97 -15.94 -0.96
CA GLN A 39 -22.82 -15.06 -0.17
C GLN A 39 -24.04 -15.79 0.40
N GLU A 40 -24.73 -16.64 -0.37
CA GLU A 40 -25.86 -17.43 0.11
C GLU A 40 -25.46 -18.45 1.18
N LYS A 41 -24.29 -19.12 1.03
CA LYS A 41 -23.75 -20.00 2.08
C LYS A 41 -23.44 -19.22 3.35
N LEU A 42 -22.89 -18.02 3.23
CA LEU A 42 -22.57 -17.16 4.37
C LEU A 42 -23.85 -16.67 5.06
N ILE A 43 -24.84 -16.22 4.30
CA ILE A 43 -26.16 -15.79 4.79
C ILE A 43 -26.87 -16.97 5.48
N SER A 44 -26.89 -18.16 4.86
CA SER A 44 -27.48 -19.36 5.46
C SER A 44 -26.77 -19.75 6.77
N SER A 45 -25.45 -19.63 6.84
CA SER A 45 -24.67 -19.81 8.08
C SER A 45 -25.11 -18.81 9.17
N TYR A 46 -25.27 -17.53 8.81
CA TYR A 46 -25.73 -16.50 9.75
C TYR A 46 -27.19 -16.70 10.19
N GLU A 47 -28.08 -17.10 9.28
CA GLU A 47 -29.48 -17.43 9.58
C GLU A 47 -29.58 -18.64 10.51
N GLN A 48 -28.73 -19.66 10.32
CA GLN A 48 -28.69 -20.84 11.17
C GLN A 48 -28.17 -20.49 12.58
N GLN A 49 -27.17 -19.60 12.68
CA GLN A 49 -26.71 -19.07 13.96
C GLN A 49 -27.77 -18.20 14.65
N LEU A 50 -28.49 -17.35 13.90
CA LEU A 50 -29.58 -16.54 14.42
C LEU A 50 -30.73 -17.42 14.91
N PHE A 51 -31.10 -18.47 14.18
CA PHE A 51 -32.11 -19.44 14.60
C PHE A 51 -31.70 -20.20 15.86
N GLN A 52 -30.43 -20.58 15.98
CA GLN A 52 -29.91 -21.20 17.19
C GLN A 52 -29.96 -20.25 18.38
N LYS A 53 -29.59 -18.97 18.19
CA LYS A 53 -29.72 -17.93 19.20
C LYS A 53 -31.16 -17.62 19.57
N ASP A 54 -32.10 -17.68 18.63
CA ASP A 54 -33.52 -17.45 18.91
C ASP A 54 -34.14 -18.64 19.65
N LYS A 55 -33.66 -19.86 19.38
CA LYS A 55 -33.98 -21.07 20.14
C LYS A 55 -33.40 -21.03 21.56
N GLU A 56 -32.17 -20.55 21.74
CA GLU A 56 -31.58 -20.27 23.05
C GLU A 56 -32.36 -19.19 23.79
N ARG A 57 -32.77 -18.11 23.10
CA ARG A 57 -33.61 -17.05 23.64
C ARG A 57 -34.99 -17.56 24.08
N GLY A 58 -35.61 -18.41 23.28
CA GLY A 58 -36.86 -19.10 23.61
C GLY A 58 -36.70 -20.11 24.76
N ALA A 59 -35.57 -20.81 24.85
CA ALA A 59 -35.24 -21.69 25.96
C ALA A 59 -35.06 -20.90 27.26
N ILE A 60 -34.34 -19.77 27.21
CA ILE A 60 -34.21 -18.80 28.31
C ILE A 60 -35.60 -18.32 28.74
N GLN A 61 -36.45 -17.89 27.80
CA GLN A 61 -37.81 -17.40 28.05
C GLN A 61 -38.77 -18.47 28.60
N SER A 62 -38.56 -19.75 28.24
CA SER A 62 -39.29 -20.89 28.81
C SER A 62 -38.78 -21.25 30.23
N GLY A 63 -37.49 -21.09 30.49
CA GLY A 63 -36.91 -21.13 31.84
C GLY A 63 -37.45 -20.04 32.75
N PHE A 64 -37.77 -18.86 32.20
CA PHE A 64 -38.42 -17.74 32.90
C PHE A 64 -39.83 -18.06 33.42
N LYS A 65 -40.64 -18.86 32.70
CA LYS A 65 -41.96 -19.29 33.20
C LYS A 65 -41.88 -20.28 34.37
N LEU A 66 -40.70 -20.88 34.59
CA LEU A 66 -40.44 -21.76 35.73
C LEU A 66 -40.11 -20.98 37.01
N SER A 67 -39.67 -19.71 36.91
CA SER A 67 -39.29 -18.89 38.08
C SER A 67 -40.46 -18.61 39.03
N GLY A 68 -41.70 -18.57 38.51
CA GLY A 68 -42.91 -18.43 39.31
C GLY A 68 -43.19 -19.57 40.30
N ARG A 69 -42.40 -20.66 40.27
CA ARG A 69 -42.48 -21.79 41.23
C ARG A 69 -41.20 -21.98 42.07
N MET A 70 -40.20 -21.12 41.95
CA MET A 70 -38.88 -21.33 42.57
C MET A 70 -38.75 -20.65 43.95
N LYS A 71 -38.89 -21.44 45.02
CA LYS A 71 -38.67 -21.03 46.42
C LYS A 71 -37.51 -21.80 47.10
N THR A 72 -36.48 -22.22 46.35
CA THR A 72 -35.35 -22.97 46.92
C THR A 72 -34.00 -22.32 46.60
N ASP A 73 -33.15 -22.17 47.61
CA ASP A 73 -31.84 -21.51 47.56
C ASP A 73 -30.91 -22.06 46.47
N ASP A 74 -30.98 -23.37 46.18
CA ASP A 74 -30.10 -24.06 45.23
C ASP A 74 -30.27 -23.60 43.77
N THR A 75 -31.49 -23.21 43.38
CA THR A 75 -31.80 -22.73 42.02
C THR A 75 -31.38 -21.28 41.79
N MET A 76 -31.41 -20.43 42.82
CA MET A 76 -30.89 -19.05 42.70
C MET A 76 -29.36 -19.02 42.66
N ALA A 77 -28.69 -19.92 43.37
CA ALA A 77 -27.25 -20.07 43.26
C ALA A 77 -26.83 -20.40 41.81
N LYS A 78 -27.49 -21.38 41.18
CA LYS A 78 -27.23 -21.78 39.78
C LYS A 78 -27.54 -20.68 38.77
N PHE A 79 -28.63 -19.92 38.98
CA PHE A 79 -28.97 -18.79 38.12
C PHE A 79 -27.95 -17.65 38.24
N ASN A 80 -27.50 -17.35 39.45
CA ASN A 80 -26.46 -16.36 39.69
C ASN A 80 -25.12 -16.77 39.06
N GLU A 81 -24.74 -18.04 39.18
CA GLU A 81 -23.52 -18.59 38.58
C GLU A 81 -23.50 -18.45 37.05
N ALA A 82 -24.58 -18.89 36.38
CA ALA A 82 -24.71 -18.76 34.92
C ALA A 82 -24.69 -17.29 34.46
N PHE A 83 -25.18 -16.37 35.29
CA PHE A 83 -25.13 -14.95 34.99
C PHE A 83 -23.73 -14.35 35.12
N LEU A 84 -23.02 -14.65 36.21
CA LEU A 84 -21.64 -14.20 36.40
C LEU A 84 -20.75 -14.71 35.27
N GLU A 85 -21.00 -15.94 34.81
CA GLU A 85 -20.35 -16.49 33.64
C GLU A 85 -20.67 -15.72 32.35
N ALA A 86 -21.95 -15.39 32.10
CA ALA A 86 -22.33 -14.55 30.96
C ALA A 86 -21.71 -13.13 31.04
N GLY A 87 -21.66 -12.53 32.23
CA GLY A 87 -21.05 -11.22 32.46
C GLY A 87 -19.56 -11.21 32.15
N ARG A 88 -18.84 -12.26 32.57
CA ARG A 88 -17.40 -12.46 32.26
C ARG A 88 -17.17 -12.72 30.77
N ALA A 89 -18.01 -13.52 30.12
CA ALA A 89 -17.91 -13.79 28.69
C ALA A 89 -18.06 -12.51 27.86
N VAL A 90 -19.00 -11.63 28.23
CA VAL A 90 -19.21 -10.36 27.52
C VAL A 90 -18.07 -9.36 27.78
N GLU A 91 -17.51 -9.35 28.99
CA GLU A 91 -16.32 -8.53 29.32
C GLU A 91 -15.10 -8.97 28.52
N MET A 92 -14.89 -10.28 28.39
CA MET A 92 -13.86 -10.87 27.55
C MET A 92 -14.03 -10.44 26.09
N VAL A 93 -15.26 -10.52 25.55
CA VAL A 93 -15.58 -10.04 24.18
C VAL A 93 -15.32 -8.54 24.03
N SER A 94 -15.67 -7.71 25.02
CA SER A 94 -15.40 -6.27 24.97
C SER A 94 -13.89 -5.96 24.95
N LEU A 95 -13.10 -6.69 25.74
CA LEU A 95 -11.64 -6.56 25.75
C LEU A 95 -11.02 -7.02 24.43
N GLU A 96 -11.46 -8.16 23.90
CA GLU A 96 -11.03 -8.67 22.59
C GLU A 96 -11.36 -7.69 21.47
N LEU A 97 -12.56 -7.08 21.50
CA LEU A 97 -12.99 -6.09 20.53
C LEU A 97 -12.15 -4.81 20.58
N LYS A 98 -11.83 -4.34 21.79
CA LYS A 98 -10.92 -3.20 21.99
C LYS A 98 -9.55 -3.50 21.41
N ASN A 99 -8.99 -4.67 21.72
CA ASN A 99 -7.69 -5.11 21.21
C ASN A 99 -7.71 -5.27 19.68
N ALA A 100 -8.81 -5.76 19.11
CA ALA A 100 -8.99 -5.87 17.66
C ALA A 100 -9.02 -4.47 17.00
N THR A 101 -9.74 -3.51 17.59
CA THR A 101 -9.80 -2.13 17.11
C THR A 101 -8.42 -1.47 17.11
N GLU A 102 -7.64 -1.68 18.17
CA GLU A 102 -6.28 -1.15 18.29
C GLU A 102 -5.32 -1.80 17.29
N LYS A 103 -5.40 -3.13 17.09
CA LYS A 103 -4.63 -3.84 16.06
C LYS A 103 -4.94 -3.31 14.66
N VAL A 104 -6.22 -3.10 14.34
CA VAL A 104 -6.66 -2.52 13.06
C VAL A 104 -6.07 -1.12 12.88
N ALA A 105 -6.16 -0.25 13.89
CA ALA A 105 -5.58 1.09 13.82
C ALA A 105 -4.06 1.08 13.59
N VAL A 106 -3.34 0.15 14.25
CA VAL A 106 -1.88 0.00 14.08
C VAL A 106 -1.54 -0.55 12.69
N SER A 107 -2.31 -1.50 12.16
CA SER A 107 -2.10 -2.08 10.83
C SER A 107 -2.16 -1.05 9.69
N PHE A 108 -2.90 0.05 9.88
CA PHE A 108 -3.01 1.11 8.88
C PHE A 108 -2.02 2.28 9.08
N LYS A 109 -1.26 2.28 10.17
CA LYS A 109 -0.27 3.33 10.46
C LYS A 109 0.85 3.41 9.41
N THR A 110 1.11 2.32 8.70
CA THR A 110 2.14 2.24 7.65
C THR A 110 1.64 2.72 6.28
N LEU A 111 0.33 2.88 6.07
CA LEU A 111 -0.21 3.33 4.77
C LEU A 111 0.30 4.71 4.33
N PRO A 112 0.39 5.73 5.20
CA PRO A 112 0.97 7.02 4.81
C PRO A 112 2.43 6.92 4.38
N ASP A 113 3.21 6.03 4.99
CA ASP A 113 4.61 5.80 4.61
C ASP A 113 4.70 5.14 3.24
N ILE A 114 3.83 4.16 2.96
CA ILE A 114 3.73 3.52 1.64
C ILE A 114 3.30 4.55 0.59
N GLN A 115 2.31 5.39 0.88
CA GLN A 115 1.86 6.46 -0.03
C GLN A 115 2.98 7.47 -0.32
N ALA A 116 3.71 7.91 0.71
CA ALA A 116 4.86 8.79 0.54
C ALA A 116 5.97 8.14 -0.29
N SER A 117 6.20 6.84 -0.11
CA SER A 117 7.14 6.06 -0.93
C SER A 117 6.66 5.95 -2.39
N ASN A 118 5.36 5.75 -2.61
CA ASN A 118 4.79 5.63 -3.95
C ASN A 118 4.87 6.94 -4.74
N VAL A 119 4.61 8.08 -4.08
CA VAL A 119 4.82 9.42 -4.67
C VAL A 119 6.29 9.66 -5.04
N LYS A 120 7.24 9.22 -4.19
CA LYS A 120 8.67 9.29 -4.52
C LYS A 120 9.02 8.40 -5.72
N MET A 121 8.42 7.22 -5.83
CA MET A 121 8.60 6.31 -6.95
C MET A 121 8.09 6.93 -8.25
N SER A 122 6.87 7.46 -8.25
CA SER A 122 6.28 8.18 -9.39
C SER A 122 7.20 9.30 -9.87
N ARG A 123 7.70 10.15 -8.97
CA ARG A 123 8.63 11.22 -9.33
C ARG A 123 9.96 10.70 -9.87
N ALA A 124 10.47 9.58 -9.34
CA ALA A 124 11.70 8.97 -9.83
C ALA A 124 11.50 8.43 -11.25
N THR A 125 10.32 7.86 -11.55
CA THR A 125 9.93 7.42 -12.90
C THR A 125 9.87 8.61 -13.87
N ASP A 126 9.24 9.72 -13.49
CA ASP A 126 9.19 10.94 -14.32
C ASP A 126 10.58 11.49 -14.66
N ILE A 127 11.46 11.59 -13.66
CA ILE A 127 12.85 12.04 -13.85
C ILE A 127 13.57 11.09 -14.79
N SER A 128 13.38 9.78 -14.62
CA SER A 128 14.07 8.79 -15.42
C SER A 128 13.57 8.78 -16.87
N LYS A 129 12.28 9.03 -17.10
CA LYS A 129 11.69 9.21 -18.43
C LYS A 129 12.33 10.40 -19.17
N SER A 130 12.51 11.52 -18.48
CA SER A 130 13.26 12.66 -19.02
C SER A 130 14.71 12.30 -19.39
N LYS A 131 15.36 11.40 -18.65
CA LYS A 131 16.69 10.90 -19.01
C LYS A 131 16.69 9.98 -20.21
N VAL A 132 15.63 9.19 -20.39
CA VAL A 132 15.42 8.40 -21.61
C VAL A 132 15.22 9.31 -22.83
N ASP A 133 14.47 10.41 -22.68
CA ASP A 133 14.30 11.40 -23.74
C ASP A 133 15.63 12.09 -24.11
N GLU A 134 16.47 12.42 -23.11
CA GLU A 134 17.83 12.92 -23.35
C GLU A 134 18.69 11.92 -24.16
N LEU A 135 18.59 10.62 -23.85
CA LEU A 135 19.27 9.57 -24.61
C LEU A 135 18.73 9.44 -26.04
N SER A 136 17.42 9.63 -26.25
CA SER A 136 16.85 9.68 -27.60
C SER A 136 17.45 10.84 -28.40
N GLY A 137 17.58 12.03 -27.80
CA GLY A 137 18.23 13.18 -28.45
C GLY A 137 19.72 12.96 -28.77
N MET A 138 20.41 12.11 -28.00
CA MET A 138 21.79 11.71 -28.32
C MET A 138 21.87 10.87 -29.61
N SER A 139 20.83 10.08 -29.91
CA SER A 139 20.71 9.32 -31.16
C SER A 139 20.67 10.25 -32.39
N ASP A 140 19.93 11.35 -32.30
CA ASP A 140 19.88 12.37 -33.36
C ASP A 140 21.25 13.02 -33.59
N SER A 141 21.98 13.31 -32.50
CA SER A 141 23.35 13.86 -32.58
C SER A 141 24.34 12.89 -33.25
N TRP A 142 24.21 11.59 -32.98
CA TRP A 142 24.99 10.57 -33.68
C TRP A 142 24.62 10.43 -35.14
N GLN A 143 23.34 10.57 -35.50
CA GLN A 143 22.92 10.59 -36.90
C GLN A 143 23.51 11.79 -37.67
N GLN A 144 23.58 12.96 -37.05
CA GLN A 144 24.28 14.12 -37.62
C GLN A 144 25.80 13.87 -37.75
N SER A 145 26.39 13.18 -36.78
CA SER A 145 27.81 12.80 -36.83
C SER A 145 28.09 11.82 -37.99
N MET A 146 27.18 10.88 -38.25
CA MET A 146 27.26 9.99 -39.43
C MET A 146 27.22 10.77 -40.75
N GLN A 147 26.34 11.78 -40.88
CA GLN A 147 26.29 12.62 -42.08
C GLN A 147 27.59 13.40 -42.29
N THR A 148 28.18 13.89 -41.20
CA THR A 148 29.47 14.61 -41.25
C THR A 148 30.60 13.66 -41.68
N LEU A 149 30.63 12.44 -41.14
CA LEU A 149 31.61 11.42 -41.52
C LEU A 149 31.45 10.97 -42.97
N GLN A 150 30.22 10.89 -43.47
CA GLN A 150 29.96 10.62 -44.88
C GLN A 150 30.56 11.73 -45.77
N THR A 151 30.37 12.99 -45.38
CA THR A 151 30.96 14.13 -46.11
C THR A 151 32.50 14.08 -46.09
N ILE A 152 33.09 13.68 -44.96
CA ILE A 152 34.54 13.47 -44.85
C ILE A 152 35.00 12.34 -45.78
N GLN A 153 34.27 11.23 -45.83
CA GLN A 153 34.57 10.10 -46.71
C GLN A 153 34.55 10.52 -48.19
N ASP A 154 33.57 11.34 -48.59
CA ASP A 154 33.47 11.88 -49.95
C ASP A 154 34.67 12.80 -50.28
N CYS A 155 35.04 13.68 -49.35
CA CYS A 155 36.24 14.54 -49.49
C CYS A 155 37.53 13.73 -49.62
N ILE A 156 37.71 12.68 -48.81
CA ILE A 156 38.89 11.81 -48.88
C ILE A 156 38.95 11.10 -50.24
N THR A 157 37.80 10.69 -50.78
CA THR A 157 37.69 10.07 -52.10
C THR A 157 38.08 11.04 -53.22
N ASP A 158 37.65 12.31 -53.16
CA ASP A 158 38.06 13.33 -54.12
C ASP A 158 39.58 13.60 -54.04
N ILE A 159 40.15 13.70 -52.83
CA ILE A 159 41.61 13.83 -52.65
C ILE A 159 42.35 12.64 -53.25
N HIS A 160 41.85 11.42 -53.09
CA HIS A 160 42.42 10.23 -53.72
C HIS A 160 42.47 10.37 -55.24
N GLU A 161 41.36 10.78 -55.85
CA GLU A 161 41.24 10.96 -57.29
C GLU A 161 42.20 12.06 -57.80
N LYS A 162 42.25 13.21 -57.12
CA LYS A 162 43.20 14.30 -57.46
C LYS A 162 44.65 13.86 -57.33
N SER A 163 44.99 13.09 -56.30
CA SER A 163 46.34 12.56 -56.13
C SER A 163 46.72 11.61 -57.27
N SER A 164 45.79 10.75 -57.71
CA SER A 164 46.00 9.89 -58.87
C SER A 164 46.23 10.70 -60.15
N GLN A 165 45.44 11.75 -60.37
CA GLN A 165 45.62 12.65 -61.53
C GLN A 165 46.99 13.34 -61.52
N ILE A 166 47.46 13.81 -60.35
CA ILE A 166 48.80 14.40 -60.22
C ILE A 166 49.89 13.36 -60.52
N ARG A 167 49.73 12.12 -60.06
CA ARG A 167 50.66 11.02 -60.36
C ARG A 167 50.75 10.78 -61.87
N ASP A 168 49.61 10.72 -62.55
CA ASP A 168 49.54 10.45 -63.98
C ASP A 168 50.17 11.59 -64.80
N VAL A 169 49.88 12.86 -64.45
CA VAL A 169 50.53 14.05 -65.06
C VAL A 169 52.04 14.06 -64.80
N SER A 170 52.47 13.70 -63.59
CA SER A 170 53.89 13.63 -63.24
C SER A 170 54.61 12.53 -64.03
N SER A 171 53.94 11.39 -64.26
CA SER A 171 54.47 10.31 -65.10
C SER A 171 54.63 10.73 -66.56
N GLU A 172 53.63 11.44 -67.11
CA GLU A 172 53.68 11.99 -68.46
C GLU A 172 54.80 13.03 -68.61
N ALA A 173 54.92 13.96 -67.65
CA ALA A 173 55.98 14.96 -67.63
C ALA A 173 57.38 14.33 -67.52
N ASN A 174 57.52 13.24 -66.75
CA ASN A 174 58.77 12.48 -66.66
C ASN A 174 59.15 11.84 -68.01
N LEU A 175 58.17 11.29 -68.75
CA LEU A 175 58.40 10.75 -70.10
C LEU A 175 58.77 11.84 -71.11
N LEU A 176 58.10 13.00 -71.06
CA LEU A 176 58.43 14.15 -71.90
C LEU A 176 59.83 14.69 -71.60
N ALA A 177 60.19 14.82 -70.32
CA ALA A 177 61.52 15.23 -69.88
C ALA A 177 62.61 14.24 -70.33
N LEU A 178 62.33 12.93 -70.28
CA LEU A 178 63.23 11.90 -70.79
C LEU A 178 63.46 12.06 -72.30
N ASN A 179 62.39 12.25 -73.08
CA ASN A 179 62.50 12.48 -74.52
C ASN A 179 63.31 13.75 -74.84
N ALA A 180 63.09 14.82 -74.07
CA ALA A 180 63.85 16.07 -74.20
C ALA A 180 65.33 15.89 -73.85
N SER A 181 65.66 15.12 -72.80
CA SER A 181 67.05 14.79 -72.45
C SER A 181 67.76 14.01 -73.56
N ILE A 182 67.06 13.06 -74.21
CA ILE A 182 67.59 12.29 -75.34
C ILE A 182 67.88 13.22 -76.53
N GLU A 183 66.94 14.10 -76.89
CA GLU A 183 67.11 15.00 -78.03
C GLU A 183 68.18 16.07 -77.75
N ALA A 184 68.29 16.55 -76.51
CA ALA A 184 69.35 17.45 -76.08
C ALA A 184 70.74 16.80 -76.17
N ALA A 185 70.85 15.51 -75.82
CA ALA A 185 72.09 14.75 -76.02
C ALA A 185 72.42 14.57 -77.52
N ARG A 186 71.40 14.37 -78.36
CA ARG A 186 71.53 14.23 -79.81
C ARG A 186 72.01 15.51 -80.50
N ALA A 187 71.64 16.68 -79.99
CA ALA A 187 72.10 17.99 -80.46
C ALA A 187 73.55 18.33 -80.07
N GLY A 188 74.22 17.49 -79.28
CA GLY A 188 75.62 17.67 -78.90
C GLY A 188 75.87 18.95 -78.10
N ASP A 189 76.88 19.73 -78.47
CA ASP A 189 77.27 20.94 -77.74
C ASP A 189 76.18 22.02 -77.72
N HIS A 190 75.34 22.09 -78.75
CA HIS A 190 74.23 23.04 -78.82
C HIS A 190 73.08 22.68 -77.87
N GLY A 191 73.00 21.43 -77.40
CA GLY A 191 71.94 20.94 -76.51
C GLY A 191 72.25 21.00 -75.02
N ARG A 192 73.47 21.39 -74.60
CA ARG A 192 73.90 21.29 -73.18
C ARG A 192 72.99 22.05 -72.20
N GLY A 193 72.50 23.23 -72.57
CA GLY A 193 71.56 24.00 -71.73
C GLY A 193 70.19 23.31 -71.58
N PHE A 194 69.68 22.74 -72.67
CA PHE A 194 68.42 22.00 -72.66
C PHE A 194 68.52 20.68 -71.89
N ALA A 195 69.67 20.00 -71.94
CA ALA A 195 69.92 18.77 -71.19
C ALA A 195 69.82 19.01 -69.67
N VAL A 196 70.34 20.14 -69.17
CA VAL A 196 70.24 20.51 -67.75
C VAL A 196 68.78 20.77 -67.34
N VAL A 197 68.02 21.50 -68.16
CA VAL A 197 66.59 21.77 -67.90
C VAL A 197 65.77 20.49 -67.91
N ALA A 198 66.02 19.60 -68.87
CA ALA A 198 65.31 18.33 -69.00
C ALA A 198 65.59 17.40 -67.79
N GLU A 199 66.83 17.34 -67.31
CA GLU A 199 67.17 16.57 -66.09
C GLU A 199 66.49 17.16 -64.84
N HIS A 200 66.45 18.48 -64.69
CA HIS A 200 65.71 19.12 -63.59
C HIS A 200 64.20 18.85 -63.65
N MET A 201 63.60 18.91 -64.85
CA MET A 201 62.17 18.62 -65.05
C MET A 201 61.85 17.14 -64.74
N ARG A 202 62.75 16.23 -65.13
CA ARG A 202 62.66 14.79 -64.81
C ARG A 202 62.72 14.55 -63.30
N ALA A 203 63.69 15.17 -62.62
CA ALA A 203 63.82 15.06 -61.16
C ALA A 203 62.60 15.62 -60.42
N LEU A 204 62.04 16.75 -60.89
CA LEU A 204 60.81 17.32 -60.33
C LEU A 204 59.61 16.41 -60.53
N SER A 205 59.47 15.81 -61.71
CA SER A 205 58.37 14.90 -62.06
C SER A 205 58.41 13.63 -61.20
N LEU A 206 59.59 13.00 -61.04
CA LEU A 206 59.76 11.84 -60.16
C LEU A 206 59.48 12.17 -58.68
N ARG A 207 59.83 13.37 -58.23
CA ARG A 207 59.52 13.84 -56.87
C ARG A 207 58.01 14.04 -56.67
N SER A 208 57.32 14.59 -57.68
CA SER A 208 55.87 14.80 -57.67
C SER A 208 55.11 13.46 -57.70
N GLU A 209 55.58 12.50 -58.50
CA GLU A 209 55.04 11.13 -58.54
C GLU A 209 55.16 10.45 -57.17
N ARG A 210 56.34 10.51 -56.53
CA ARG A 210 56.54 9.97 -55.19
C ARG A 210 55.64 10.63 -54.15
N GLY A 211 55.52 11.96 -54.17
CA GLY A 211 54.63 12.67 -53.26
C GLY A 211 53.16 12.26 -53.43
N SER A 212 52.73 12.01 -54.67
CA SER A 212 51.37 11.54 -54.96
C SER A 212 51.11 10.13 -54.40
N VAL A 213 52.12 9.26 -54.43
CA VAL A 213 52.05 7.91 -53.81
C VAL A 213 51.93 8.03 -52.28
N GLU A 214 52.77 8.85 -51.63
CA GLU A 214 52.72 9.08 -50.18
C GLU A 214 51.37 9.67 -49.73
N ILE A 215 50.79 10.58 -50.53
CA ILE A 215 49.42 11.09 -50.32
C ILE A 215 48.40 9.96 -50.44
N GLY A 216 48.54 9.09 -51.44
CA GLY A 216 47.64 7.94 -51.65
C GLY A 216 47.63 6.97 -50.46
N GLU A 217 48.80 6.67 -49.89
CA GLU A 217 48.93 5.84 -48.69
C GLU A 217 48.27 6.48 -47.46
N SER A 218 48.49 7.80 -47.28
CA SER A 218 47.89 8.57 -46.18
C SER A 218 46.37 8.61 -46.29
N VAL A 219 45.86 8.82 -47.51
CA VAL A 219 44.43 8.79 -47.83
C VAL A 219 43.82 7.42 -47.56
N SER A 220 44.46 6.33 -47.98
CA SER A 220 43.97 4.98 -47.71
C SER A 220 43.89 4.68 -46.21
N THR A 221 44.85 5.17 -45.43
CA THR A 221 44.83 5.06 -43.96
C THR A 221 43.64 5.82 -43.38
N ALA A 222 43.43 7.06 -43.81
CA ALA A 222 42.31 7.88 -43.36
C ALA A 222 40.94 7.27 -43.72
N MET A 223 40.80 6.65 -44.90
CA MET A 223 39.57 5.94 -45.28
C MET A 223 39.24 4.80 -44.32
N ASN A 224 40.24 3.98 -43.98
CA ASN A 224 40.07 2.87 -43.03
C ASN A 224 39.68 3.35 -41.63
N GLU A 225 40.28 4.45 -41.16
CA GLU A 225 39.93 5.05 -39.87
C GLU A 225 38.48 5.56 -39.85
N VAL A 226 38.06 6.27 -40.90
CA VAL A 226 36.68 6.76 -41.02
C VAL A 226 35.68 5.60 -41.07
N GLU A 227 35.96 4.54 -41.84
CA GLU A 227 35.10 3.35 -41.90
C GLU A 227 34.96 2.66 -40.54
N SER A 228 36.08 2.54 -39.80
CA SER A 228 36.10 2.00 -38.44
C SER A 228 35.23 2.84 -37.48
N ILE A 229 35.34 4.18 -37.54
CA ILE A 229 34.52 5.10 -36.74
C ILE A 229 33.02 4.94 -37.09
N ILE A 230 32.69 4.85 -38.39
CA ILE A 230 31.31 4.65 -38.86
C ILE A 230 30.72 3.35 -38.30
N SER A 231 31.47 2.26 -38.40
CA SER A 231 31.07 0.95 -37.86
C SER A 231 30.86 0.99 -36.34
N GLY A 232 31.76 1.65 -35.60
CA GLY A 232 31.65 1.82 -34.15
C GLY A 232 30.42 2.61 -33.73
N ILE A 233 30.15 3.75 -34.39
CA ILE A 233 28.96 4.56 -34.10
C ILE A 233 27.68 3.81 -34.45
N LYS A 234 27.62 3.10 -35.57
CA LYS A 234 26.44 2.29 -35.96
C LYS A 234 26.11 1.23 -34.90
N THR A 235 27.14 0.57 -34.38
CA THR A 235 26.99 -0.41 -33.29
C THR A 235 26.47 0.25 -32.01
N ASN A 236 27.03 1.41 -31.64
CA ASN A 236 26.61 2.16 -30.45
C ASN A 236 25.17 2.66 -30.57
N ILE A 237 24.75 3.18 -31.74
CA ILE A 237 23.36 3.58 -32.01
C ILE A 237 22.42 2.38 -31.81
N SER A 238 22.74 1.23 -32.42
CA SER A 238 21.90 0.03 -32.31
C SER A 238 21.70 -0.40 -30.86
N GLN A 239 22.79 -0.42 -30.07
CA GLN A 239 22.73 -0.77 -28.65
C GLN A 239 21.98 0.29 -27.82
N LEU A 240 22.13 1.58 -28.15
CA LEU A 240 21.41 2.64 -27.47
C LEU A 240 19.90 2.54 -27.71
N VAL A 241 19.48 2.31 -28.95
CA VAL A 241 18.05 2.16 -29.31
C VAL A 241 17.42 0.99 -28.57
N GLU A 242 18.11 -0.16 -28.52
CA GLU A 242 17.65 -1.34 -27.77
C GLU A 242 17.51 -1.02 -26.27
N ARG A 243 18.54 -0.42 -25.65
CA ARG A 243 18.51 -0.05 -24.23
C ARG A 243 17.41 0.97 -23.91
N VAL A 244 17.21 1.97 -24.78
CA VAL A 244 16.15 2.97 -24.64
C VAL A 244 14.78 2.30 -24.70
N SER A 245 14.57 1.37 -25.64
CA SER A 245 13.33 0.60 -25.75
C SER A 245 13.05 -0.23 -24.50
N ASP A 246 14.03 -1.01 -24.03
CA ASP A 246 13.88 -1.84 -22.82
C ASP A 246 13.61 -0.99 -21.57
N THR A 247 14.35 0.11 -21.43
CA THR A 247 14.20 1.04 -20.32
C THR A 247 12.81 1.71 -20.34
N THR A 248 12.31 2.08 -21.52
CA THR A 248 10.97 2.66 -21.68
C THR A 248 9.89 1.67 -21.24
N LYS A 249 10.04 0.39 -21.62
CA LYS A 249 9.11 -0.66 -21.20
C LYS A 249 9.12 -0.86 -19.68
N LEU A 250 10.31 -0.94 -19.07
CA LEU A 250 10.45 -1.04 -17.62
C LEU A 250 9.77 0.11 -16.88
N PHE A 251 9.88 1.35 -17.39
CA PHE A 251 9.20 2.48 -16.78
C PHE A 251 7.68 2.44 -16.96
N SER A 252 7.18 1.94 -18.10
CA SER A 252 5.74 1.71 -18.28
C SER A 252 5.20 0.66 -17.30
N ASP A 253 5.96 -0.40 -17.04
CA ASP A 253 5.59 -1.42 -16.05
C ASP A 253 5.57 -0.80 -14.64
N ILE A 254 6.59 -0.01 -14.28
CA ILE A 254 6.64 0.71 -12.99
C ILE A 254 5.47 1.71 -12.84
N GLU A 255 5.11 2.46 -13.88
CA GLU A 255 3.95 3.38 -13.84
C GLU A 255 2.65 2.61 -13.53
N THR A 256 2.50 1.41 -14.12
CA THR A 256 1.34 0.54 -13.86
C THR A 256 1.32 0.05 -12.42
N GLU A 257 2.44 -0.48 -11.93
CA GLU A 257 2.59 -0.96 -10.54
C GLU A 257 2.34 0.16 -9.51
N VAL A 258 2.87 1.35 -9.75
CA VAL A 258 2.62 2.54 -8.91
C VAL A 258 1.13 2.86 -8.86
N SER A 259 0.43 2.82 -10.00
CA SER A 259 -1.02 3.05 -10.04
C SER A 259 -1.81 1.96 -9.30
N GLU A 260 -1.38 0.70 -9.36
CA GLU A 260 -2.02 -0.40 -8.63
C GLU A 260 -1.81 -0.29 -7.12
N ILE A 261 -0.61 0.16 -6.70
CA ILE A 261 -0.31 0.45 -5.29
C ILE A 261 -1.21 1.57 -4.78
N ASP A 262 -1.37 2.68 -5.53
CA ASP A 262 -2.24 3.79 -5.12
C ASP A 262 -3.69 3.32 -4.92
N LYS A 263 -4.21 2.53 -5.86
CA LYS A 263 -5.55 1.95 -5.74
C LYS A 263 -5.67 1.01 -4.53
N SER A 264 -4.64 0.23 -4.25
CA SER A 264 -4.61 -0.70 -3.11
C SER A 264 -4.56 0.04 -1.78
N ILE A 265 -3.84 1.17 -1.72
CA ILE A 265 -3.82 2.07 -0.56
C ILE A 265 -5.22 2.65 -0.34
N GLU A 266 -5.87 3.18 -1.38
CA GLU A 266 -7.22 3.76 -1.28
C GLU A 266 -8.24 2.73 -0.76
N GLN A 267 -8.21 1.51 -1.30
CA GLN A 267 -9.05 0.41 -0.81
C GLN A 267 -8.77 0.04 0.65
N SER A 268 -7.49 0.03 1.03
CA SER A 268 -7.08 -0.29 2.41
C SER A 268 -7.54 0.77 3.40
N ILE A 269 -7.48 2.06 3.05
CA ILE A 269 -8.02 3.16 3.85
C ILE A 269 -9.55 3.00 4.01
N GLY A 270 -10.27 2.76 2.91
CA GLY A 270 -11.72 2.55 2.98
C GLY A 270 -12.13 1.34 3.83
N ALA A 271 -11.37 0.25 3.76
CA ALA A 271 -11.57 -0.92 4.62
C ALA A 271 -11.28 -0.61 6.10
N ALA A 272 -10.25 0.19 6.38
CA ALA A 272 -9.90 0.64 7.73
C ALA A 272 -11.04 1.42 8.40
N ASP A 273 -11.58 2.39 7.67
CA ASP A 273 -12.66 3.25 8.16
C ASP A 273 -13.93 2.43 8.43
N SER A 274 -14.28 1.54 7.49
CA SER A 274 -15.43 0.63 7.61
C SER A 274 -15.31 -0.29 8.82
N ALA A 275 -14.15 -0.94 8.99
CA ALA A 275 -13.88 -1.82 10.12
C ALA A 275 -13.97 -1.05 11.45
N THR A 276 -13.38 0.15 11.52
CA THR A 276 -13.43 0.99 12.73
C THR A 276 -14.86 1.38 13.09
N GLU A 277 -15.71 1.67 12.10
CA GLU A 277 -17.12 1.97 12.33
C GLU A 277 -17.92 0.74 12.83
N GLU A 278 -17.69 -0.43 12.24
CA GLU A 278 -18.29 -1.69 12.67
C GLU A 278 -17.90 -2.02 14.12
N PHE A 279 -16.61 -1.88 14.47
CA PHE A 279 -16.16 -2.10 15.85
C PHE A 279 -16.83 -1.16 16.84
N LYS A 280 -17.03 0.12 16.49
CA LYS A 280 -17.79 1.07 17.34
C LYS A 280 -19.25 0.61 17.54
N LYS A 281 -19.92 0.16 16.48
CA LYS A 281 -21.29 -0.35 16.55
C LYS A 281 -21.37 -1.60 17.44
N ILE A 282 -20.51 -2.58 17.22
CA ILE A 282 -20.45 -3.80 18.05
C ILE A 282 -20.22 -3.45 19.51
N ASN A 283 -19.27 -2.56 19.80
CA ASN A 283 -18.95 -2.15 21.17
C ASN A 283 -20.17 -1.50 21.85
N SER A 284 -20.88 -0.62 21.15
CA SER A 284 -22.11 0.00 21.68
C SER A 284 -23.23 -1.02 21.94
N SER A 285 -23.39 -2.00 21.04
CA SER A 285 -24.39 -3.07 21.18
C SER A 285 -24.08 -3.98 22.37
N VAL A 286 -22.81 -4.36 22.54
CA VAL A 286 -22.34 -5.18 23.66
C VAL A 286 -22.62 -4.47 24.98
N ASN A 287 -22.31 -3.18 25.08
CA ASN A 287 -22.60 -2.39 26.28
C ASN A 287 -24.11 -2.29 26.57
N SER A 288 -24.94 -2.09 25.55
CA SER A 288 -26.40 -2.06 25.72
C SER A 288 -26.96 -3.41 26.19
N GLN A 289 -26.45 -4.53 25.65
CA GLN A 289 -26.84 -5.86 26.11
C GLN A 289 -26.46 -6.09 27.58
N LEU A 290 -25.29 -5.64 28.01
CA LEU A 290 -24.87 -5.69 29.41
C LEU A 290 -25.81 -4.94 30.34
N GLU A 291 -26.24 -3.74 29.96
CA GLU A 291 -27.18 -2.95 30.74
C GLU A 291 -28.54 -3.65 30.83
N GLY A 292 -29.05 -4.18 29.72
CA GLY A 292 -30.31 -4.92 29.68
C GLY A 292 -30.28 -6.17 30.56
N ILE A 293 -29.23 -6.98 30.43
CA ILE A 293 -28.97 -8.18 31.22
C ILE A 293 -28.89 -7.84 32.72
N SER A 294 -28.18 -6.77 33.06
CA SER A 294 -28.07 -6.33 34.44
C SER A 294 -29.41 -5.81 34.98
N LYS A 295 -30.15 -4.99 34.24
CA LYS A 295 -31.48 -4.51 34.69
C LYS A 295 -32.42 -5.68 34.98
N LEU A 296 -32.45 -6.68 34.11
CA LEU A 296 -33.26 -7.87 34.27
C LEU A 296 -32.95 -8.63 35.58
N LEU A 297 -31.67 -8.67 36.00
CA LEU A 297 -31.32 -9.22 37.31
C LEU A 297 -31.92 -8.43 38.46
N ALA A 298 -31.82 -7.11 38.43
CA ALA A 298 -32.32 -6.29 39.53
C ALA A 298 -33.82 -6.53 39.72
N ASP A 299 -34.55 -6.65 38.61
CA ASP A 299 -35.98 -6.95 38.62
C ASP A 299 -36.27 -8.34 39.18
N VAL A 300 -35.60 -9.39 38.69
CA VAL A 300 -35.79 -10.78 39.17
C VAL A 300 -35.36 -10.94 40.64
N MET A 301 -34.21 -10.38 41.02
CA MET A 301 -33.72 -10.38 42.40
C MET A 301 -34.69 -9.65 43.33
N GLY A 302 -35.21 -8.51 42.89
CA GLY A 302 -36.22 -7.73 43.61
C GLY A 302 -37.51 -8.52 43.83
N GLU A 303 -37.97 -9.25 42.81
CA GLU A 303 -39.17 -10.09 42.91
C GLU A 303 -38.97 -11.34 43.78
N VAL A 304 -37.82 -12.02 43.68
CA VAL A 304 -37.57 -13.29 44.39
C VAL A 304 -37.11 -13.09 45.84
N SER A 305 -36.24 -12.11 46.10
CA SER A 305 -35.69 -11.88 47.44
C SER A 305 -36.45 -10.85 48.27
N GLY A 306 -37.29 -10.02 47.64
CA GLY A 306 -37.90 -8.83 48.24
C GLY A 306 -36.91 -7.70 48.54
N ARG A 307 -35.62 -7.88 48.24
CA ARG A 307 -34.56 -6.90 48.45
C ARG A 307 -34.37 -6.06 47.19
N LYS A 308 -34.41 -4.73 47.33
CA LYS A 308 -34.16 -3.78 46.25
C LYS A 308 -32.82 -3.09 46.45
N ILE A 309 -32.19 -2.71 45.35
CA ILE A 309 -31.04 -1.83 45.38
C ILE A 309 -31.54 -0.44 45.78
N GLY A 310 -30.94 0.15 46.80
CA GLY A 310 -31.19 1.54 47.15
C GLY A 310 -30.58 2.48 46.11
N GLU A 311 -31.34 3.47 45.67
CA GLU A 311 -30.80 4.60 44.93
C GLU A 311 -30.42 5.68 45.94
N VAL A 312 -29.14 6.04 45.94
CA VAL A 312 -28.59 7.10 46.79
C VAL A 312 -28.17 8.21 45.86
N PHE A 313 -28.67 9.42 46.13
CA PHE A 313 -28.30 10.62 45.39
C PHE A 313 -27.13 11.31 46.08
N ALA A 314 -26.45 12.20 45.36
CA ALA A 314 -25.31 12.93 45.93
C ALA A 314 -25.66 13.65 47.25
N GLU A 315 -26.91 14.11 47.40
CA GLU A 315 -27.40 14.85 48.56
C GLU A 315 -27.57 14.03 49.84
N ASP A 316 -27.63 12.71 49.71
CA ASP A 316 -27.99 11.84 50.82
C ASP A 316 -26.79 11.62 51.77
N ASP A 317 -27.08 11.31 53.03
CA ASP A 317 -26.04 10.99 54.01
C ASP A 317 -25.40 9.62 53.71
N ILE A 318 -24.19 9.69 53.14
CA ILE A 318 -23.40 8.51 52.78
C ILE A 318 -22.51 7.99 53.91
N SER A 319 -22.44 8.66 55.07
CA SER A 319 -21.53 8.29 56.17
C SER A 319 -21.81 6.92 56.78
N GLN A 320 -23.04 6.43 56.59
CA GLN A 320 -23.51 5.12 57.06
C GLN A 320 -23.11 3.95 56.14
N PHE A 321 -22.48 4.22 54.99
CA PHE A 321 -22.14 3.20 54.00
C PHE A 321 -20.63 2.93 53.95
N GLU A 322 -20.28 1.68 53.71
CA GLU A 322 -18.97 1.29 53.20
C GLU A 322 -18.93 1.60 51.69
N LEU A 323 -18.00 2.46 51.28
CA LEU A 323 -17.93 3.00 49.93
C LEU A 323 -17.03 2.12 49.05
N ILE A 324 -17.57 1.62 47.94
CA ILE A 324 -16.81 0.82 46.96
C ILE A 324 -16.82 1.53 45.61
N ASP A 325 -15.65 1.96 45.16
CA ASP A 325 -15.47 2.54 43.82
C ASP A 325 -15.09 1.45 42.82
N VAL A 326 -15.92 1.28 41.79
CA VAL A 326 -15.77 0.21 40.79
C VAL A 326 -15.21 0.70 39.47
N ARG A 327 -14.63 1.89 39.45
CA ARG A 327 -13.90 2.43 38.29
C ARG A 327 -12.56 1.73 38.09
N ARG A 328 -11.93 2.00 36.95
CA ARG A 328 -10.57 1.55 36.68
C ARG A 328 -9.54 2.40 37.44
N PRO A 329 -8.33 1.88 37.68
CA PRO A 329 -7.28 2.63 38.39
C PRO A 329 -6.93 3.98 37.77
N ASP A 330 -6.98 4.09 36.43
CA ASP A 330 -6.74 5.34 35.70
C ASP A 330 -7.85 6.39 35.91
N GLU A 331 -9.09 5.95 36.09
CA GLU A 331 -10.25 6.82 36.35
C GLU A 331 -10.39 7.19 37.84
N TYR A 332 -9.83 6.41 38.74
CA TYR A 332 -9.97 6.61 40.20
C TYR A 332 -9.25 7.89 40.68
N ASN A 333 -8.17 8.26 40.00
CA ASN A 333 -7.35 9.44 40.29
C ASN A 333 -7.37 10.48 39.16
N ASP A 334 -8.38 10.43 38.28
CA ASP A 334 -8.51 11.36 37.17
C ASP A 334 -8.97 12.77 37.61
N ALA A 335 -9.38 13.60 36.66
CA ALA A 335 -9.86 14.95 36.93
C ALA A 335 -11.04 15.01 37.92
N LEU A 336 -11.86 13.95 38.00
CA LEU A 336 -13.01 13.86 38.91
C LEU A 336 -12.61 13.49 40.35
N GLY A 337 -11.42 12.91 40.56
CA GLY A 337 -11.00 12.39 41.86
C GLY A 337 -11.86 11.22 42.36
N HIS A 338 -11.86 10.98 43.68
CA HIS A 338 -12.65 9.94 44.34
C HIS A 338 -13.13 10.40 45.72
N ILE A 339 -14.23 9.82 46.21
CA ILE A 339 -14.78 10.14 47.53
C ILE A 339 -13.85 9.59 48.62
N ASN A 340 -13.56 10.39 49.65
CA ASN A 340 -12.66 9.99 50.71
C ASN A 340 -13.23 8.80 51.50
N GLY A 341 -12.40 7.79 51.78
CA GLY A 341 -12.82 6.53 52.38
C GLY A 341 -13.39 5.49 51.40
N ALA A 342 -13.48 5.80 50.10
CA ALA A 342 -13.83 4.81 49.10
C ALA A 342 -12.71 3.78 48.88
N GLU A 343 -13.06 2.50 48.85
CA GLU A 343 -12.17 1.41 48.49
C GLU A 343 -12.26 1.15 46.99
N LEU A 344 -11.13 1.20 46.27
CA LEU A 344 -11.09 0.87 44.86
C LEU A 344 -11.20 -0.65 44.67
N MET A 345 -12.32 -1.08 44.10
CA MET A 345 -12.58 -2.46 43.71
C MET A 345 -13.08 -2.47 42.26
N CYS A 346 -12.13 -2.37 41.33
CA CYS A 346 -12.42 -2.32 39.89
C CYS A 346 -13.40 -3.42 39.47
N LEU A 347 -14.47 -3.05 38.77
CA LEU A 347 -15.50 -3.99 38.29
C LEU A 347 -14.91 -5.15 37.48
N GLN A 348 -13.82 -4.87 36.75
CA GLN A 348 -13.16 -5.80 35.83
C GLN A 348 -12.22 -6.80 36.50
N ASP A 349 -11.90 -6.60 37.79
CA ASP A 349 -10.85 -7.36 38.47
C ASP A 349 -11.47 -8.38 39.45
N ASN A 350 -12.24 -9.34 38.94
CA ASN A 350 -12.94 -10.38 39.72
C ASN A 350 -13.62 -9.81 40.96
N ILE A 351 -14.47 -8.80 40.76
CA ILE A 351 -15.16 -8.11 41.87
C ILE A 351 -15.95 -9.09 42.75
N GLU A 352 -16.41 -10.20 42.18
CA GLU A 352 -17.16 -11.24 42.87
C GLU A 352 -16.35 -11.91 43.98
N GLU A 353 -15.10 -12.27 43.70
CA GLU A 353 -14.19 -12.90 44.66
C GLU A 353 -13.82 -11.93 45.78
N LYS A 354 -13.66 -10.66 45.43
CA LYS A 354 -13.34 -9.60 46.40
C LYS A 354 -14.54 -9.27 47.29
N LEU A 355 -15.74 -9.22 46.73
CA LEU A 355 -16.98 -9.04 47.48
C LEU A 355 -17.30 -10.25 48.35
N ALA A 356 -17.01 -11.48 47.91
CA ALA A 356 -17.25 -12.68 48.72
C ALA A 356 -16.51 -12.69 50.07
N GLN A 357 -15.44 -11.90 50.20
CA GLN A 357 -14.66 -11.74 51.44
C GLN A 357 -15.20 -10.64 52.37
N LYS A 358 -16.19 -9.86 51.94
CA LYS A 358 -16.78 -8.75 52.71
C LYS A 358 -17.99 -9.23 53.54
N ASP A 359 -18.29 -8.47 54.59
CA ASP A 359 -19.41 -8.75 55.51
C ASP A 359 -20.75 -8.39 54.85
N ARG A 360 -21.61 -9.39 54.63
CA ARG A 360 -22.88 -9.24 53.89
C ARG A 360 -23.94 -8.43 54.63
N SER A 361 -23.78 -8.21 55.94
CA SER A 361 -24.75 -7.48 56.79
C SER A 361 -24.56 -5.96 56.77
N LYS A 362 -23.40 -5.48 56.32
CA LYS A 362 -23.11 -4.04 56.25
C LYS A 362 -23.82 -3.35 55.09
N LYS A 363 -23.98 -2.03 55.20
CA LYS A 363 -24.52 -1.17 54.13
C LYS A 363 -23.41 -0.80 53.15
N TYR A 364 -23.55 -1.16 51.88
CA TYR A 364 -22.58 -0.82 50.83
C TYR A 364 -23.16 0.19 49.84
N LEU A 365 -22.33 1.17 49.46
CA LEU A 365 -22.63 2.11 48.38
C LEU A 365 -21.59 1.95 47.27
N PHE A 366 -22.06 1.54 46.09
CA PHE A 366 -21.21 1.40 44.92
C PHE A 366 -21.16 2.70 44.13
N ILE A 367 -19.95 3.06 43.68
CA ILE A 367 -19.65 4.31 43.01
C ILE A 367 -18.93 4.03 41.68
N CYS A 368 -19.34 4.72 40.63
CA CYS A 368 -18.59 4.75 39.39
C CYS A 368 -18.63 6.13 38.74
N ARG A 369 -18.20 6.27 37.48
CA ARG A 369 -18.19 7.57 36.80
C ARG A 369 -19.60 8.16 36.61
N SER A 370 -20.55 7.36 36.11
CA SER A 370 -21.89 7.84 35.68
C SER A 370 -23.08 7.07 36.29
N GLY A 371 -22.84 6.16 37.23
CA GLY A 371 -23.88 5.33 37.87
C GLY A 371 -24.08 3.93 37.25
N GLY A 372 -23.78 3.73 35.96
CA GLY A 372 -24.06 2.45 35.28
C GLY A 372 -23.25 1.25 35.81
N ARG A 373 -21.94 1.42 36.00
CA ARG A 373 -21.05 0.34 36.51
C ARG A 373 -21.29 0.04 37.98
N SER A 374 -21.56 1.06 38.78
CA SER A 374 -21.91 0.90 40.19
C SER A 374 -23.26 0.23 40.37
N ALA A 375 -24.25 0.53 39.53
CA ALA A 375 -25.51 -0.21 39.51
C ALA A 375 -25.27 -1.69 39.18
N ARG A 376 -24.33 -2.01 38.29
CA ARG A 376 -23.96 -3.39 37.98
C ARG A 376 -23.25 -4.07 39.17
N ALA A 377 -22.28 -3.42 39.80
CA ALA A 377 -21.62 -3.94 41.00
C ALA A 377 -22.60 -4.17 42.16
N ALA A 378 -23.55 -3.24 42.34
CA ALA A 378 -24.63 -3.37 43.31
C ALA A 378 -25.48 -4.61 43.07
N ARG A 379 -25.79 -4.92 41.81
CA ARG A 379 -26.52 -6.15 41.45
C ARG A 379 -25.70 -7.41 41.70
N ILE A 380 -24.40 -7.39 41.42
CA ILE A 380 -23.49 -8.51 41.73
C ILE A 380 -23.47 -8.75 43.24
N ALA A 381 -23.31 -7.70 44.05
CA ALA A 381 -23.35 -7.80 45.51
C ALA A 381 -24.69 -8.33 46.01
N LEU A 382 -25.80 -7.83 45.46
CA LEU A 382 -27.12 -8.36 45.81
C LEU A 382 -27.22 -9.86 45.50
N ALA A 383 -26.69 -10.29 44.35
CA ALA A 383 -26.69 -11.70 43.93
C ALA A 383 -25.79 -12.58 44.81
N LEU A 384 -24.73 -12.01 45.38
CA LEU A 384 -23.92 -12.60 46.46
C LEU A 384 -24.60 -12.55 47.84
N GLN A 385 -25.90 -12.23 47.88
CA GLN A 385 -26.77 -12.21 49.06
C GLN A 385 -26.46 -11.10 50.09
N PHE A 386 -25.83 -10.00 49.67
CA PHE A 386 -25.70 -8.83 50.53
C PHE A 386 -27.08 -8.27 50.91
N GLU A 387 -27.22 -7.84 52.16
CA GLU A 387 -28.52 -7.42 52.71
C GLU A 387 -28.87 -5.98 52.35
N HIS A 388 -27.87 -5.10 52.32
CA HIS A 388 -28.04 -3.67 52.13
C HIS A 388 -27.08 -3.12 51.07
N VAL A 389 -27.59 -2.99 49.85
CA VAL A 389 -26.80 -2.57 48.70
C VAL A 389 -27.42 -1.34 48.05
N SER A 390 -26.60 -0.32 47.79
CA SER A 390 -27.03 0.91 47.14
C SER A 390 -26.12 1.30 45.97
N ASN A 391 -26.70 1.96 44.98
CA ASN A 391 -26.00 2.59 43.86
C ASN A 391 -25.97 4.10 44.06
N LEU A 392 -24.82 4.73 43.82
CA LEU A 392 -24.77 6.18 43.68
C LEU A 392 -25.30 6.59 42.30
N GLU A 393 -26.49 7.17 42.27
CA GLU A 393 -27.15 7.58 41.03
C GLU A 393 -26.40 8.74 40.37
N GLY A 394 -26.16 8.65 39.04
CA GLY A 394 -25.33 9.60 38.30
C GLY A 394 -23.82 9.54 38.63
N GLY A 395 -23.39 8.74 39.61
CA GLY A 395 -21.99 8.49 39.96
C GLY A 395 -21.19 9.72 40.35
N MET A 396 -19.88 9.68 40.10
CA MET A 396 -18.95 10.77 40.38
C MET A 396 -19.24 12.05 39.58
N LEU A 397 -19.88 11.96 38.41
CA LEU A 397 -20.29 13.14 37.64
C LEU A 397 -21.32 13.96 38.43
N ALA A 398 -22.39 13.32 38.90
CA ALA A 398 -23.42 13.98 39.72
C ALA A 398 -22.87 14.44 41.07
N TRP A 399 -21.97 13.66 41.69
CA TRP A 399 -21.30 14.04 42.92
C TRP A 399 -20.46 15.32 42.77
N CYS A 400 -19.60 15.37 41.73
CA CYS A 400 -18.72 16.50 41.48
C CYS A 400 -19.48 17.75 41.02
N GLU A 401 -20.59 17.59 40.31
CA GLU A 401 -21.47 18.71 39.97
C GLU A 401 -22.04 19.39 41.24
N LYS A 402 -22.35 18.60 42.28
CA LYS A 402 -22.93 19.09 43.52
C LYS A 402 -21.92 19.65 44.52
N PHE A 403 -20.87 18.88 44.83
CA PHE A 403 -19.91 19.23 45.89
C PHE A 403 -18.57 19.75 45.37
N GLY A 404 -18.40 19.81 44.06
CA GLY A 404 -17.09 20.04 43.45
C GLY A 404 -16.18 18.81 43.61
N LYS A 405 -14.92 18.97 43.19
CA LYS A 405 -13.93 17.90 43.28
C LYS A 405 -13.69 17.52 44.75
N PRO A 406 -13.73 16.22 45.13
CA PRO A 406 -13.34 15.79 46.46
C PRO A 406 -11.91 16.24 46.77
N LYS A 407 -11.70 16.89 47.92
CA LYS A 407 -10.36 17.28 48.37
C LYS A 407 -9.59 16.02 48.75
N HIS A 408 -8.45 15.78 48.10
CA HIS A 408 -7.51 14.73 48.52
C HIS A 408 -7.11 15.00 49.98
N GLY A 409 -7.35 14.02 50.85
CA GLY A 409 -6.81 13.99 52.20
C GLY A 409 -5.32 13.72 52.19
#